data_AF-A0A501WEL3-F1
#
_entry.id   AF-A0A501WEL3-F1
#
_cell.length_a   1.000
_cell.length_b   1.000
_cell.length_c   1.000
_cell.angle_alpha   90.00
_cell.angle_beta   90.00
_cell.angle_gamma   90.00
#
_symmetry.space_group_name_H-M   'P 1'
#
loop_
_entity.id
_entity.type
_entity.pdbx_description
1 polymer ?
#
loop_
_entity_poly.entity_id
_entity_poly.type
_entity_poly.pdbx_seq_one_letter_code
_entity_poly.pdbx_strand_id
1 'polypeptide(L)' 'MIELIFVACLQSAPETCREERMLFVDAPLLGCVLGAQAELATWVARHPDWGVHHWTCRAGGASEREA' A
#
# COMPACT_ATOMS: atom_id res chain seq x y z
N MET A 1 -5.18 11.49 -9.45
CA MET A 1 -5.41 10.40 -8.50
C MET A 1 -4.07 10.04 -7.88
N ILE A 2 -4.04 9.82 -6.57
CA ILE A 2 -2.83 9.40 -5.85
C ILE A 2 -3.03 7.95 -5.41
N GLU A 3 -1.96 7.17 -5.42
CA GLU A 3 -1.99 5.79 -4.95
C GLU A 3 -0.95 5.61 -3.85
N LEU A 4 -1.33 4.87 -2.82
CA LEU A 4 -0.44 4.26 -1.85
C LEU A 4 -0.12 2.84 -2.33
N ILE A 5 1.12 2.60 -2.70
CA ILE A 5 1.62 1.26 -3.09
C ILE A 5 2.54 0.75 -1.99
N PHE A 6 2.40 -0.51 -1.62
CA PHE A 6 3.22 -1.11 -0.58
C PHE A 6 3.48 -2.58 -0.84
N VAL A 7 4.55 -3.09 -0.24
CA VAL A 7 4.90 -4.52 -0.28
C VAL A 7 4.58 -5.12 1.07
N ALA A 8 3.79 -6.19 1.05
CA ALA A 8 3.48 -6.99 2.22
C ALA A 8 4.09 -8.39 2.06
N CYS A 9 4.77 -8.88 3.09
CA CYS A 9 5.36 -10.22 3.10
C CYS A 9 4.73 -11.07 4.20
N LEU A 10 4.62 -12.37 3.97
CA LEU A 10 4.06 -13.31 4.93
C LEU A 10 4.99 -13.42 6.15
N GLN A 11 4.44 -13.30 7.36
CA GLN A 11 5.23 -13.34 8.59
C GLN A 11 5.90 -14.70 8.82
N SER A 12 5.25 -15.79 8.39
CA SER A 12 5.79 -17.15 8.51
C SER A 12 6.75 -17.54 7.38
N ALA A 13 6.76 -16.80 6.26
CA ALA A 13 7.60 -17.03 5.09
C ALA A 13 7.98 -15.69 4.43
N PRO A 14 8.99 -14.97 4.97
CA PRO A 14 9.35 -13.62 4.54
C PRO A 14 9.78 -13.49 3.07
N GLU A 15 10.10 -14.60 2.41
CA GLU A 15 10.35 -14.69 0.97
C GLU A 15 9.07 -14.56 0.12
N THR A 16 7.90 -14.76 0.74
CA THR A 16 6.59 -14.68 0.08
C THR A 16 6.03 -13.27 0.25
N CYS A 17 6.27 -12.41 -0.73
CA CYS A 17 5.81 -11.02 -0.75
C CYS A 17 4.81 -10.75 -1.87
N ARG A 18 3.89 -9.81 -1.64
CA ARG A 18 2.95 -9.29 -2.63
C ARG A 18 2.89 -7.78 -2.60
N GLU A 19 2.66 -7.19 -3.78
CA GLU A 19 2.41 -5.76 -3.92
C GLU A 19 0.91 -5.48 -3.73
N GLU A 20 0.61 -4.45 -2.97
CA GLU A 20 -0.73 -3.96 -2.68
C GLU A 20 -0.85 -2.50 -3.07
N ARG A 21 -2.06 -2.08 -3.44
CA ARG A 21 -2.34 -0.73 -3.90
C ARG A 21 -3.64 -0.21 -3.28
N MET A 22 -3.62 1.03 -2.81
CA MET A 22 -4.79 1.73 -2.31
C MET A 22 -4.94 3.09 -3.00
N LEU A 23 -6.14 3.39 -3.45
CA LEU A 23 -6.44 4.64 -4.13
C LEU A 23 -6.81 5.72 -3.11
N PHE A 24 -6.16 6.87 -3.23
CA PHE A 24 -6.52 8.11 -2.56
C PHE A 24 -7.22 9.02 -3.57
N VAL A 25 -8.55 9.06 -3.47
CA VAL A 25 -9.41 9.92 -4.30
C VAL A 25 -9.45 11.32 -3.67
N ASP A 26 -9.36 12.36 -4.50
CA ASP A 26 -9.43 13.78 -4.09
C ASP A 26 -8.41 14.25 -3.04
N ALA A 27 -7.32 13.49 -2.83
CA ALA A 27 -6.23 13.89 -1.94
C ALA A 27 -4.99 14.36 -2.72
N PRO A 28 -4.30 15.42 -2.27
CA PRO A 28 -2.97 15.75 -2.77
C PRO A 28 -1.94 14.70 -2.29
N LEU A 29 -0.77 14.66 -2.94
CA LEU A 29 0.31 13.73 -2.59
C LEU A 29 0.68 13.80 -1.10
N LEU A 30 0.72 15.02 -0.53
CA LEU A 30 0.99 15.24 0.88
C LEU A 30 -0.08 14.60 1.79
N GLY A 31 -1.35 14.60 1.38
CA GLY A 31 -2.44 13.95 2.11
C GLY A 31 -2.26 12.44 2.18
N CYS A 32 -1.82 11.81 1.08
CA CYS A 32 -1.46 10.39 1.08
C CYS A 32 -0.31 10.10 2.05
N VAL A 33 0.77 10.87 2.00
CA VAL A 33 1.94 10.65 2.88
C VAL A 33 1.57 10.76 4.35
N LEU A 34 0.76 11.76 4.71
CA LEU A 34 0.30 11.96 6.08
C LEU A 34 -0.68 10.85 6.55
N GLY A 35 -1.53 10.35 5.65
CA GLY A 35 -2.54 9.33 5.94
C GLY A 35 -2.05 7.87 5.81
N ALA A 36 -0.94 7.64 5.09
CA ALA A 36 -0.52 6.30 4.69
C ALA A 36 -0.30 5.35 5.88
N GLN A 37 0.29 5.83 6.97
CA GLN A 37 0.55 4.99 8.15
C GLN A 37 -0.75 4.45 8.78
N ALA A 38 -1.81 5.27 8.83
CA ALA A 38 -3.09 4.84 9.36
C ALA A 38 -3.75 3.78 8.46
N GLU A 39 -3.75 4.01 7.14
CA GLU A 39 -4.29 3.05 6.17
C GLU A 39 -3.53 1.71 6.19
N LEU A 40 -2.19 1.75 6.27
CA LEU A 40 -1.36 0.55 6.39
C LEU A 40 -1.63 -0.20 7.70
N ALA A 41 -1.76 0.50 8.83
CA ALA A 41 -2.09 -0.11 10.10
C ALA A 41 -3.47 -0.80 10.05
N THR A 42 -4.47 -0.13 9.47
CA THR A 42 -5.79 -0.71 9.22
C THR A 42 -5.74 -1.91 8.28
N TRP A 43 -4.87 -1.91 7.27
CA TRP A 43 -4.68 -3.05 6.39
C TRP A 43 -4.04 -4.24 7.12
N VAL A 44 -2.98 -4.03 7.91
CA VAL A 44 -2.32 -5.07 8.71
C VAL A 44 -3.29 -5.68 9.73
N ALA A 45 -4.13 -4.85 10.36
CA ALA A 45 -5.16 -5.36 11.27
C ALA A 45 -6.15 -6.32 10.60
N ARG A 46 -6.39 -6.17 9.29
CA ARG A 46 -7.21 -7.10 8.49
C ARG A 46 -6.42 -8.28 7.90
N HIS A 47 -5.09 -8.20 7.87
CA HIS A 47 -4.19 -9.21 7.30
C HIS A 47 -3.09 -9.56 8.30
N PRO A 48 -3.44 -10.20 9.44
CA PRO A 48 -2.49 -10.41 10.54
C PRO A 48 -1.32 -11.33 10.16
N ASP A 49 -1.45 -12.16 9.13
CA ASP A 49 -0.36 -13.02 8.65
C ASP A 49 0.66 -12.26 7.80
N TRP A 50 0.41 -10.98 7.48
CA TRP A 50 1.23 -10.19 6.56
C TRP A 50 1.81 -8.95 7.25
N GLY A 51 3.10 -8.69 7.02
CA GLY A 51 3.80 -7.48 7.48
C GLY A 51 4.13 -6.55 6.32
N VAL A 52 3.99 -5.23 6.52
CA VAL A 52 4.36 -4.21 5.52
C VAL A 52 5.87 -3.91 5.62
N HIS A 53 6.60 -4.05 4.51
CA HIS A 53 8.05 -3.83 4.45
C HIS A 53 8.44 -2.47 3.88
N HIS A 54 7.78 -2.04 2.80
CA HIS A 54 8.05 -0.76 2.14
C HIS A 54 6.73 -0.19 1.61
N TRP A 55 6.63 1.14 1.55
CA TRP A 55 5.50 1.83 0.94
C TRP A 55 5.93 3.15 0.32
N THR A 56 5.16 3.61 -0.66
CA THR A 56 5.31 4.94 -1.24
C THR A 56 3.98 5.47 -1.74
N CYS A 57 3.83 6.80 -1.70
CA CYS A 57 2.73 7.50 -2.36
C CYS A 57 3.21 8.03 -3.70
N ARG A 58 2.44 7.79 -4.76
CA ARG A 58 2.74 8.34 -6.09
C ARG A 58 1.49 8.84 -6.78
N ALA A 59 1.67 9.78 -7.71
CA ALA A 59 0.63 10.05 -8.69
C ALA A 59 0.48 8.80 -9.57
N GLY A 60 -0.67 8.14 -9.47
CA GLY A 60 -0.98 6.92 -10.20
C GLY A 60 -2.37 7.03 -10.81
N GLY A 61 -2.44 6.90 -12.13
CA GLY A 61 -3.67 6.56 -12.84
C GLY A 61 -3.87 5.05 -12.70
N ALA A 62 -5.11 4.65 -12.40
CA ALA A 62 -5.53 3.28 -12.23
C ALA A 62 -4.82 2.32 -13.21
N SER A 63 -4.09 1.35 -12.66
CA SER A 63 -3.63 0.14 -13.35
C SER A 63 -2.98 0.35 -14.73
N GLU A 64 -1.67 0.60 -14.76
CA GLU A 64 -0.87 0.32 -15.95
C GLU A 64 0.21 -0.70 -15.57
N ARG A 65 -0.21 -1.98 -15.49
CA ARG A 65 0.60 -3.21 -15.71
C ARG A 65 -0.27 -4.46 -15.48
N GLU A 66 -1.18 -4.71 -16.43
CA GLU A 66 -1.57 -6.05 -16.86
C GLU A 66 -1.49 -6.02 -18.39
N ALA A 67 -0.30 -6.32 -18.93
CA ALA A 67 -0.05 -6.58 -20.34
C ALA A 67 1.00 -7.69 -20.45
#